data_AF-K1QV35-F1
#
_entry.id   AF-K1QV35-F1
#
_cell.length_a   1.000
_cell.length_b   1.000
_cell.length_c   1.000
_cell.angle_alpha   90.00
_cell.angle_beta   90.00
_cell.angle_gamma   90.00
#
_symmetry.space_group_name_H-M   'P 1'
#
loop_
_entity.id
_entity.type
_entity.pdbx_description
1 polymer ?
#
loop_
_entity_poly.entity_id
_entity_poly.type
_entity_poly.pdbx_seq_one_letter_code
_entity_poly.pdbx_strand_id
1 'polypeptide(L)' 'MFSELLPIMVGLLLIGLCATISAYSDDWDIFTYTQEWPVAVCIKGKEEHHTCTIPPGVQGWGIHGMW' A
#
# COMPACT_ATOMS: atom_id res chain seq x y z
N MET A 1 -21.53 -29.98 37.70
CA MET A 1 -20.35 -30.42 36.93
C MET A 1 -20.31 -29.89 35.50
N PHE A 2 -21.44 -29.76 34.79
CA PHE A 2 -21.47 -29.21 33.41
C PHE A 2 -21.36 -27.68 33.30
N SER A 3 -21.76 -26.92 34.33
CA SER A 3 -21.78 -25.45 34.30
C SER A 3 -20.39 -24.80 34.29
N GLU A 4 -19.40 -25.44 34.92
CA GLU A 4 -18.01 -24.93 34.99
C GLU A 4 -17.21 -25.19 33.71
N LEU A 5 -17.68 -26.13 32.87
CA LEU A 5 -17.03 -26.47 31.61
C LEU A 5 -17.46 -25.52 30.48
N LEU A 6 -18.68 -24.97 30.55
CA LEU A 6 -19.20 -24.03 29.57
C LEU A 6 -18.33 -22.76 29.38
N PRO A 7 -17.88 -22.04 30.42
CA PRO A 7 -17.03 -20.86 30.24
C PRO A 7 -15.65 -21.22 29.69
N ILE A 8 -15.11 -22.39 30.01
CA ILE A 8 -13.84 -22.88 29.49
C ILE A 8 -13.96 -23.15 27.98
N MET A 9 -15.04 -23.81 27.56
CA MET A 9 -15.30 -24.09 26.14
C MET A 9 -15.53 -22.80 25.34
N VAL A 10 -16.26 -21.84 25.88
CA VAL A 10 -16.45 -20.51 25.26
C VAL A 10 -15.13 -19.75 25.20
N GLY A 11 -14.32 -19.78 26.26
CA GLY A 11 -12.99 -19.16 26.27
C GLY A 11 -12.06 -19.75 25.20
N LEU A 12 -12.00 -21.07 25.10
CA LEU A 12 -11.22 -21.77 24.07
C LEU A 12 -11.73 -21.45 22.65
N LEU A 13 -13.05 -21.39 22.47
CA LEU A 13 -13.68 -21.03 21.19
C LEU A 13 -13.33 -19.58 20.79
N LEU A 14 -13.41 -18.64 21.74
CA LEU A 14 -13.10 -17.23 21.51
C LEU A 14 -11.60 -17.00 21.23
N ILE A 15 -10.71 -17.71 21.93
CA ILE A 15 -9.26 -17.66 21.68
C ILE A 15 -8.95 -18.21 20.28
N GLY A 16 -9.58 -19.32 19.89
CA GLY A 16 -9.46 -19.89 18.54
C GLY A 16 -9.95 -18.94 17.45
N LEU A 17 -11.12 -18.31 17.66
CA LEU A 17 -11.65 -17.32 16.72
C LEU A 17 -10.74 -16.09 16.59
N CYS A 18 -10.20 -15.56 17.69
CA CYS A 18 -9.27 -14.43 17.65
C CYS A 18 -8.00 -14.76 16.85
N ALA A 19 -7.43 -15.94 17.01
CA ALA A 19 -6.24 -16.36 16.26
C ALA A 19 -6.50 -16.46 14.74
N THR A 20 -7.72 -16.80 14.32
CA THR A 20 -8.09 -16.84 12.89
C THR A 20 -8.38 -15.46 12.28
N ILE A 21 -8.71 -14.45 13.08
CA ILE A 21 -9.09 -13.12 12.58
C ILE A 21 -7.87 -12.20 12.39
N SER A 22 -6.75 -12.46 13.07
CA SER A 22 -5.55 -11.60 13.01
C SER A 22 -4.61 -11.85 11.82
N ALA A 23 -5.03 -12.57 10.78
CA ALA A 23 -4.24 -12.69 9.54
C ALA A 23 -4.41 -11.43 8.67
N TYR A 24 -3.88 -10.30 9.13
CA TYR A 24 -3.54 -9.19 8.25
C TYR A 24 -2.31 -9.62 7.44
N SER A 25 -2.50 -9.85 6.15
CA SER A 25 -1.46 -10.26 5.22
C SER A 25 -0.98 -9.01 4.46
N ASP A 26 0.30 -8.67 4.62
CA ASP A 26 1.00 -7.67 3.81
C ASP A 26 1.57 -8.30 2.52
N ASP A 27 0.90 -9.35 2.00
CA ASP A 27 1.38 -10.06 0.84
C ASP A 27 1.13 -9.22 -0.42
N TRP A 28 2.20 -8.93 -1.15
CA TRP A 28 2.20 -8.29 -2.46
C TRP A 28 2.84 -9.25 -3.46
N ASP A 29 2.28 -9.34 -4.66
CA ASP A 29 2.82 -10.21 -5.70
C ASP A 29 3.86 -9.50 -6.57
N ILE A 30 3.66 -8.20 -6.81
CA ILE A 30 4.45 -7.40 -7.75
C ILE A 30 4.55 -5.97 -7.24
N PHE A 31 5.73 -5.36 -7.46
CA PHE A 31 5.89 -3.91 -7.45
C PHE A 31 6.01 -3.36 -8.86
N THR A 32 5.31 -2.27 -9.13
CA THR A 32 5.41 -1.51 -10.37
C THR A 32 6.29 -0.28 -10.13
N TYR A 33 7.47 -0.27 -10.75
CA TYR A 33 8.33 0.91 -10.79
C TYR A 33 7.93 1.81 -11.96
N THR A 34 7.32 2.95 -11.64
CA THR A 34 6.80 3.90 -12.63
C THR A 34 7.75 5.07 -12.79
N GLN A 35 8.10 5.36 -14.04
CA GLN A 35 8.96 6.47 -14.41
C GLN A 35 8.25 7.39 -15.38
N GLU A 36 8.54 8.68 -15.32
CA GLU A 36 7.98 9.70 -16.20
C GLU A 36 9.05 10.53 -16.91
N TRP A 37 8.74 10.96 -18.14
CA TRP A 37 9.63 11.82 -18.91
C TRP A 37 9.38 13.28 -18.49
N PRO A 38 10.35 13.97 -17.86
CA PRO A 38 10.10 15.26 -17.21
C PRO A 38 9.54 16.33 -18.15
N VAL A 39 9.95 16.32 -19.43
CA VAL A 39 9.47 17.28 -20.43
C VAL A 39 7.98 17.06 -20.72
N ALA A 40 7.54 15.81 -20.87
CA ALA A 40 6.15 15.50 -21.16
C ALA A 40 5.24 15.88 -19.99
N VAL A 41 5.67 15.57 -18.76
CA VAL A 41 4.94 15.95 -17.54
C VAL A 41 4.85 17.47 -17.40
N CYS A 42 5.94 18.20 -17.63
CA CYS A 42 5.90 19.67 -17.56
C CYS A 42 4.98 20.30 -18.62
N ILE A 43 4.93 19.74 -19.84
CA ILE A 43 4.00 20.22 -20.88
C ILE A 43 2.56 20.06 -20.41
N LYS A 44 2.20 18.88 -19.94
CA LYS A 44 0.85 18.60 -19.41
C LYS A 44 0.51 19.49 -18.22
N GLY A 45 1.43 19.61 -17.25
CA GLY A 45 1.23 20.46 -16.08
C GLY A 45 0.98 21.92 -16.46
N LYS A 46 1.65 22.43 -17.50
CA LYS A 46 1.42 23.80 -17.99
C LYS A 46 0.00 24.00 -18.55
N GLU A 47 -0.55 23.00 -19.24
CA GLU A 47 -1.94 23.02 -19.73
C GLU A 47 -2.93 23.07 -18.57
N GLU A 48 -2.60 22.43 -17.46
CA GLU A 48 -3.38 22.42 -16.22
C GLU A 48 -3.10 23.64 -15.31
N HIS A 49 -2.33 24.63 -15.78
CA HIS A 49 -1.92 25.83 -15.03
C HIS A 49 -0.98 25.59 -13.83
N HIS A 50 -0.22 24.49 -13.84
CA HIS A 50 0.85 24.22 -12.89
C HIS A 50 2.17 24.84 -13.34
N THR A 51 2.99 25.27 -12.36
CA THR A 51 4.37 25.67 -12.63
C THR A 51 5.28 24.45 -12.64
N CYS A 52 6.21 24.38 -13.59
CA CYS A 52 7.15 23.28 -13.72
C CYS A 52 8.57 23.80 -13.95
N THR A 53 9.56 23.18 -13.30
CA THR A 53 10.98 23.50 -13.51
C THR A 53 11.76 22.19 -13.51
N ILE A 54 12.36 21.85 -14.65
CA ILE A 54 13.23 20.68 -14.78
C ILE A 54 14.63 21.10 -14.30
N PRO A 55 15.21 20.47 -13.27
CA PRO A 55 16.54 20.81 -12.79
C PRO A 55 17.60 20.66 -13.90
N PRO A 56 18.61 21.54 -13.94
CA PRO A 56 19.68 21.44 -14.91
C PRO A 56 20.45 20.12 -14.73
N GLY A 57 20.80 19.48 -15.84
CA GLY A 57 21.53 18.21 -15.85
C GLY A 57 20.65 16.95 -15.80
N VAL A 58 19.33 17.08 -15.66
CA VAL A 58 18.40 15.94 -15.83
C VAL A 58 18.27 15.62 -17.32
N GLN A 59 18.74 14.44 -17.73
CA GLN A 59 18.68 13.96 -19.12
C GLN A 59 17.86 12.68 -19.29
N GLY A 60 17.24 12.18 -18.21
CA GLY A 60 16.59 10.87 -18.15
C GLY A 60 15.16 10.91 -17.62
N TRP A 61 14.60 9.72 -17.45
CA TRP A 61 13.31 9.54 -16.79
C TRP A 61 13.43 9.79 -15.29
N GLY A 62 12.43 10.48 -14.72
CA GLY A 62 12.30 10.69 -13.29
C GLY A 62 11.43 9.60 -12.64
N ILE A 63 11.64 9.36 -11.35
CA ILE A 63 10.79 8.45 -10.58
C ILE A 63 9.45 9.13 -10.32
N HIS A 64 8.36 8.50 -10.75
CA HIS A 64 7.01 8.93 -10.40
C HIS A 64 6.52 8.21 -9.14
N GLY A 65 6.76 6.91 -9.06
CA GLY A 65 6.39 6.14 -7.88
C GLY A 65 6.76 4.67 -7.97
N MET A 66 6.52 3.98 -6.85
CA MET A 66 6.60 2.54 -6.72
C MET A 66 5.32 2.10 -6.02
N TRP A 67 4.54 1.27 -6.70
CA TRP A 67 3.23 0.82 -6.23
C TRP A 67 3.22 -0.69 -6.15
#